data_AF-A0AA35X9C5-F1
#
_entry.id   AF-A0AA35X9C5-F1
#
_cell.length_a   1.000
_cell.length_b   1.000
_cell.length_c   1.000
_cell.angle_alpha   90.00
_cell.angle_beta   90.00
_cell.angle_gamma   90.00
#
_symmetry.space_group_name_H-M   'P 1'
#
loop_
_entity.id
_entity.type
_entity.pdbx_description
1 polymer ?
#
loop_
_entity_poly.entity_id
_entity_poly.type
_entity_poly.pdbx_seq_one_letter_code
_entity_poly.pdbx_strand_id
1 'polypeptide(L)'
;MALSLVRCEHDFSRYSFQTVLNTQENGGLYELYWTFDNEAETISFAVRVNATGWVGFGLSPNGQMPDSDVVIGWVPNEGDPVFHDRFAGGREPPTIDEQQDWVLKGGEEENGFTILEFSRKYVTCDGYDLPIMAETARVIWSFHATTDPTSEVLTFADIHSHKGALSLNLLGGLPDAAPDPQDLEYFDIKVDNIVIPKKDTTYWCSVSKVPDNLLNKTGYITKFGPIVTEGNDAHVHHLVVYICSGINDSHIGNGGDCKDDAFEFQVRRCRSGTFIAAWAVGGEDFTYPDNVAYPFGGEGYIMMELHFDNPKQIEGTRDSSGMRLWYTTTPREYDAGIFEVGYFIGVNHVIPPNSQNFVTQCILPDQCTNKFKPEDGIHAFANFFHTHLVGHGLTLQHIRYNSECDVYEELEPIDNNLQYDFNFQQINHLRQEVTVKPGDIIQLKCFYRTVGFENVTFVREN
;
A
#
# COMPACT_ATOMS: atom_id res chain seq x y z
N MET A 1 -49.08 1.41 16.41
CA MET A 1 -47.84 1.93 17.01
C MET A 1 -46.90 2.20 15.86
N ALA A 2 -46.63 3.46 15.55
CA ALA A 2 -45.63 3.84 14.57
C ALA A 2 -44.26 3.54 15.19
N LEU A 3 -43.48 2.64 14.59
CA LEU A 3 -42.07 2.54 14.86
C LEU A 3 -41.44 3.83 14.34
N SER A 4 -40.99 4.66 15.27
CA SER A 4 -40.09 5.77 14.99
C SER A 4 -38.85 5.20 14.31
N LEU A 5 -38.64 5.52 13.04
CA LEU A 5 -37.35 5.39 12.37
C LEU A 5 -36.35 6.18 13.22
N VAL A 6 -35.49 5.46 13.94
CA VAL A 6 -34.31 6.05 14.57
C VAL A 6 -33.43 6.50 13.41
N ARG A 7 -33.30 7.82 13.21
CA ARG A 7 -32.22 8.35 12.38
C ARG A 7 -30.93 7.94 13.08
N CYS A 8 -30.24 6.95 12.53
CA CYS A 8 -28.89 6.64 12.97
C CYS A 8 -28.00 7.74 12.42
N GLU A 9 -27.52 8.62 13.28
CA GLU A 9 -26.43 9.51 12.92
C GLU A 9 -25.23 8.61 12.55
N HIS A 10 -24.80 8.65 11.29
CA HIS A 10 -23.70 7.81 10.81
C HIS A 10 -22.39 8.25 11.47
N ASP A 11 -21.97 7.50 12.48
CA ASP A 11 -20.70 7.70 13.14
C ASP A 11 -19.58 6.97 12.38
N PHE A 12 -18.96 7.68 11.42
CA PHE A 12 -17.82 7.15 10.68
C PHE A 12 -16.55 6.99 11.53
N SER A 13 -16.49 7.58 12.74
CA SER A 13 -15.30 7.49 13.60
C SER A 13 -15.06 6.08 14.18
N ARG A 14 -16.06 5.20 14.11
CA ARG A 14 -15.91 3.78 14.48
C ARG A 14 -15.10 2.97 13.48
N TYR A 15 -14.92 3.46 12.25
CA TYR A 15 -14.12 2.79 11.24
C TYR A 15 -12.65 3.13 11.45
N SER A 16 -11.82 2.09 11.50
CA SER A 16 -10.39 2.24 11.76
C SER A 16 -9.62 2.74 10.53
N PHE A 17 -10.18 2.54 9.34
CA PHE A 17 -9.57 2.88 8.07
C PHE A 17 -10.55 3.65 7.19
N GLN A 18 -10.01 4.54 6.36
CA GLN A 18 -10.77 5.30 5.37
C GLN A 18 -9.89 5.62 4.17
N THR A 19 -10.50 5.75 2.99
CA THR A 19 -9.81 6.23 1.79
C THR A 19 -10.82 6.82 0.79
N VAL A 20 -10.32 7.56 -0.20
CA VAL A 20 -11.14 8.16 -1.27
C VAL A 20 -10.97 7.35 -2.55
N LEU A 21 -12.05 6.73 -3.02
CA LEU A 21 -12.07 5.93 -4.25
C LEU A 21 -12.29 6.78 -5.51
N ASN A 22 -12.99 7.91 -5.38
CA ASN A 22 -13.16 8.91 -6.45
C ASN A 22 -13.22 10.31 -5.88
N THR A 23 -12.62 11.29 -6.56
CA THR A 23 -12.63 12.69 -6.12
C THR A 23 -13.82 13.45 -6.69
N GLN A 24 -14.18 14.57 -6.05
CA GLN A 24 -15.23 15.46 -6.54
C GLN A 24 -14.93 16.02 -7.94
N GLU A 25 -13.65 16.24 -8.25
CA GLU A 25 -13.17 16.72 -9.56
C GLU A 25 -13.43 15.71 -10.68
N ASN A 26 -13.45 14.42 -10.33
CA ASN A 26 -13.74 13.30 -11.22
C ASN A 26 -15.24 12.96 -11.28
N GLY A 27 -16.12 13.93 -11.02
CA GLY A 27 -17.56 13.81 -11.29
C GLY A 27 -18.40 13.21 -10.16
N GLY A 28 -17.82 12.95 -8.99
CA GLY A 28 -18.56 12.64 -7.75
C GLY A 28 -17.70 11.95 -6.69
N LEU A 29 -17.66 12.51 -5.49
CA LEU A 29 -16.89 11.96 -4.37
C LEU A 29 -17.39 10.56 -3.98
N TYR A 30 -16.48 9.59 -3.85
CA TYR A 30 -16.75 8.25 -3.32
C TYR A 30 -15.76 7.97 -2.20
N GLU A 31 -16.26 7.90 -0.97
CA GLU A 31 -15.48 7.60 0.23
C GLU A 31 -15.76 6.17 0.70
N LEU A 32 -14.69 5.46 1.05
CA LEU A 32 -14.74 4.11 1.62
C LEU A 32 -14.21 4.16 3.05
N TYR A 33 -14.93 3.52 3.96
CA TYR A 33 -14.55 3.32 5.35
C TYR A 33 -14.63 1.84 5.68
N TRP A 34 -13.69 1.32 6.45
CA TRP A 34 -13.77 -0.07 6.90
C TRP A 34 -13.11 -0.31 8.26
N THR A 35 -13.54 -1.38 8.89
CA THR A 35 -12.94 -1.95 10.10
C THR A 35 -13.21 -3.44 10.10
N PHE A 36 -12.46 -4.21 10.87
CA PHE A 36 -12.55 -5.65 10.87
C PHE A 36 -12.40 -6.23 12.28
N ASP A 37 -12.97 -7.42 12.47
CA ASP A 37 -12.92 -8.19 13.70
C ASP A 37 -12.28 -9.54 13.39
N ASN A 38 -11.08 -9.75 13.93
CA ASN A 38 -10.29 -10.97 13.71
C ASN A 38 -10.85 -12.19 14.46
N GLU A 39 -11.55 -11.99 15.58
CA GLU A 39 -12.17 -13.11 16.32
C GLU A 39 -13.44 -13.58 15.61
N ALA A 40 -14.23 -12.63 15.09
CA ALA A 40 -15.42 -12.93 14.32
C ALA A 40 -15.12 -13.24 12.85
N GLU A 41 -13.91 -12.99 12.36
CA GLU A 41 -13.51 -13.11 10.95
C GLU A 41 -14.45 -12.33 10.01
N THR A 42 -14.81 -11.11 10.41
CA THR A 42 -15.74 -10.24 9.66
C THR A 42 -15.15 -8.88 9.39
N ILE A 43 -15.41 -8.35 8.21
CA ILE A 43 -15.12 -6.96 7.84
C ILE A 43 -16.44 -6.20 7.70
N SER A 44 -16.46 -4.96 8.17
CA SER A 44 -17.57 -4.02 8.04
C SER A 44 -17.11 -2.83 7.21
N PHE A 45 -17.95 -2.44 6.26
CA PHE A 45 -17.72 -1.33 5.35
C PHE A 45 -18.80 -0.28 5.52
N ALA A 46 -18.43 0.98 5.28
CA ALA A 46 -19.36 2.01 4.85
C ALA A 46 -18.85 2.66 3.58
N VAL A 47 -19.77 2.96 2.67
CA VAL A 47 -19.50 3.80 1.51
C VAL A 47 -20.37 5.05 1.60
N ARG A 48 -19.77 6.21 1.32
CA ARG A 48 -20.46 7.50 1.26
C ARG A 48 -20.19 8.11 -0.10
N VAL A 49 -21.23 8.23 -0.92
CA VAL A 49 -21.09 8.58 -2.33
C VAL A 49 -21.93 9.81 -2.65
N ASN A 50 -21.35 10.81 -3.29
CA ASN A 50 -22.04 12.01 -3.77
C ASN A 50 -22.89 11.66 -5.01
N ALA A 51 -24.01 10.98 -4.75
CA ALA A 51 -24.98 10.51 -5.72
C ALA A 51 -26.35 10.32 -5.04
N THR A 52 -27.41 10.45 -5.83
CA THR A 52 -28.80 10.10 -5.47
C THR A 52 -29.31 8.95 -6.33
N GLY A 53 -28.40 8.03 -6.67
CA GLY A 53 -28.66 6.88 -7.51
C GLY A 53 -27.97 5.66 -6.93
N TRP A 54 -28.00 4.56 -7.66
CA TRP A 54 -27.43 3.32 -7.13
C TRP A 54 -25.90 3.39 -6.95
N VAL A 55 -25.43 2.69 -5.93
CA VAL A 55 -24.02 2.54 -5.55
C VAL A 55 -23.61 1.09 -5.65
N GLY A 56 -22.45 0.85 -6.24
CA GLY A 56 -21.81 -0.45 -6.32
C GLY A 56 -20.42 -0.45 -5.68
N PHE A 57 -20.08 -1.55 -5.05
CA PHE A 57 -18.80 -1.83 -4.41
C PHE A 57 -18.47 -3.30 -4.61
N GLY A 58 -17.20 -3.68 -4.69
CA GLY A 58 -16.85 -5.10 -4.73
C GLY A 58 -15.37 -5.36 -4.84
N LEU A 59 -15.05 -6.65 -4.94
CA LEU A 59 -13.71 -7.19 -5.07
C LEU A 59 -13.54 -7.79 -6.45
N SER A 60 -12.38 -7.54 -7.05
CA SER A 60 -12.03 -8.06 -8.36
C SER A 60 -10.73 -8.85 -8.32
N PRO A 61 -10.59 -9.91 -9.13
CA PRO A 61 -9.30 -10.60 -9.26
C PRO A 61 -8.20 -9.70 -9.85
N ASN A 62 -8.59 -8.73 -10.69
CA ASN A 62 -7.65 -7.95 -11.52
C ASN A 62 -8.02 -6.46 -11.66
N GLY A 63 -8.97 -5.96 -10.86
CA GLY A 63 -9.46 -4.58 -10.92
C GLY A 63 -10.38 -4.31 -12.12
N GLN A 64 -10.83 -5.33 -12.83
CA GLN A 64 -11.83 -5.25 -13.90
C GLN A 64 -13.14 -5.91 -13.47
N MET A 65 -14.23 -5.53 -14.12
CA MET A 65 -15.57 -6.04 -13.82
C MET A 65 -15.74 -7.56 -13.92
N PRO A 66 -15.20 -8.28 -14.93
CA PRO A 66 -15.41 -9.72 -15.04
C PRO A 66 -14.85 -10.50 -13.85
N ASP A 67 -15.56 -11.57 -13.49
CA ASP A 67 -15.25 -12.47 -12.39
C ASP A 67 -15.15 -11.76 -11.02
N SER A 68 -15.94 -10.70 -10.83
CA SER A 68 -15.92 -9.91 -9.59
C SER A 68 -17.11 -10.23 -8.69
N ASP A 69 -16.83 -10.21 -7.40
CA ASP A 69 -17.75 -10.33 -6.26
C ASP A 69 -18.19 -8.91 -5.89
N VAL A 70 -19.46 -8.56 -6.14
CA VAL A 70 -19.94 -7.17 -6.05
C VAL A 70 -21.28 -7.05 -5.34
N VAL A 71 -21.46 -5.94 -4.64
CA VAL A 71 -22.75 -5.51 -4.12
C VAL A 71 -23.26 -4.32 -4.92
N ILE A 72 -24.57 -4.27 -5.13
CA ILE A 72 -25.26 -3.10 -5.68
C ILE A 72 -26.43 -2.78 -4.77
N GLY A 73 -26.51 -1.52 -4.33
CA GLY A 73 -27.61 -1.04 -3.51
C GLY A 73 -28.01 0.41 -3.81
N TRP A 74 -29.23 0.75 -3.41
CA TRP A 74 -29.82 2.08 -3.57
C TRP A 74 -30.91 2.33 -2.53
N VAL A 75 -31.30 3.58 -2.35
CA VAL A 75 -32.30 3.99 -1.36
C VAL A 75 -33.49 4.61 -2.10
N PRO A 76 -34.58 3.85 -2.30
CA PRO A 76 -35.71 4.35 -3.06
C PRO A 76 -36.42 5.49 -2.30
N ASN A 77 -37.12 6.37 -3.03
CA ASN A 77 -37.93 7.45 -2.44
C ASN A 77 -38.98 6.96 -1.41
N GLU A 78 -39.49 5.74 -1.61
CA GLU A 78 -40.41 5.08 -0.70
C GLU A 78 -39.97 3.62 -0.53
N GLY A 79 -39.89 3.15 0.72
CA GLY A 79 -39.52 1.78 1.07
C GLY A 79 -38.21 1.68 1.84
N ASP A 80 -37.79 0.44 2.08
CA ASP A 80 -36.49 0.13 2.68
C ASP A 80 -35.39 0.17 1.61
N PRO A 81 -34.12 0.44 1.98
CA PRO A 81 -32.99 0.33 1.06
C PRO A 81 -32.94 -1.03 0.37
N VAL A 82 -32.62 -1.03 -0.91
CA VAL A 82 -32.41 -2.26 -1.68
C VAL A 82 -30.91 -2.53 -1.76
N PHE A 83 -30.51 -3.76 -1.49
CA PHE A 83 -29.11 -4.17 -1.50
C PHE A 83 -29.04 -5.64 -1.87
N HIS A 84 -28.24 -5.95 -2.89
CA HIS A 84 -28.06 -7.31 -3.38
C HIS A 84 -26.59 -7.60 -3.56
N ASP A 85 -26.19 -8.75 -3.03
CA ASP A 85 -24.99 -9.47 -3.40
C ASP A 85 -25.15 -10.03 -4.82
N ARG A 86 -24.12 -9.86 -5.64
CA ARG A 86 -24.15 -10.10 -7.08
C ARG A 86 -22.81 -10.61 -7.58
N PHE A 87 -22.88 -11.48 -8.58
CA PHE A 87 -21.72 -11.91 -9.34
C PHE A 87 -21.63 -11.20 -10.70
N ALA A 88 -20.49 -10.57 -10.97
CA ALA A 88 -20.18 -9.92 -12.23
C ALA A 88 -19.35 -10.85 -13.13
N GLY A 89 -19.99 -11.85 -13.74
CA GLY A 89 -19.28 -12.83 -14.61
C GLY A 89 -18.70 -12.27 -15.93
N GLY A 90 -19.03 -11.03 -16.29
CA GLY A 90 -18.61 -10.44 -17.55
C GLY A 90 -18.86 -8.93 -17.62
N ARG A 91 -18.76 -8.36 -18.82
CA ARG A 91 -19.08 -6.95 -19.08
C ARG A 91 -20.57 -6.78 -19.42
N GLU A 92 -21.41 -7.20 -18.49
CA GLU A 92 -22.87 -7.20 -18.59
C GLU A 92 -23.48 -6.95 -17.21
N PRO A 93 -24.78 -6.62 -17.09
CA PRO A 93 -25.40 -6.37 -15.80
C PRO A 93 -25.18 -7.52 -14.80
N PRO A 94 -24.59 -7.28 -13.61
CA PRO A 94 -24.32 -8.34 -12.63
C PRO A 94 -25.60 -9.03 -12.15
N THR A 95 -25.57 -10.35 -12.10
CA THR A 95 -26.70 -11.18 -11.66
C THR A 95 -26.73 -11.27 -10.14
N ILE A 96 -27.92 -11.31 -9.54
CA ILE A 96 -28.08 -11.57 -8.10
C ILE A 96 -27.51 -12.94 -7.79
N ASP A 97 -26.70 -13.00 -6.74
CA ASP A 97 -26.11 -14.25 -6.29
C ASP A 97 -27.15 -15.12 -5.56
N GLU A 98 -27.07 -16.45 -5.73
CA GLU A 98 -27.97 -17.39 -5.08
C GLU A 98 -27.78 -17.40 -3.56
N GLN A 99 -26.57 -17.15 -3.09
CA GLN A 99 -26.23 -16.95 -1.69
C GLN A 99 -25.88 -15.48 -1.46
N GLN A 100 -26.43 -14.89 -0.39
CA GLN A 100 -26.23 -13.47 -0.08
C GLN A 100 -25.29 -13.39 1.12
N ASP A 101 -24.00 -13.25 0.86
CA ASP A 101 -22.94 -13.24 1.88
C ASP A 101 -22.61 -11.82 2.38
N TRP A 102 -22.91 -10.82 1.56
CA TRP A 102 -22.87 -9.42 1.99
C TRP A 102 -24.17 -9.03 2.70
N VAL A 103 -24.05 -8.55 3.93
CA VAL A 103 -25.20 -8.22 4.78
C VAL A 103 -25.31 -6.72 5.00
N LEU A 104 -26.36 -6.11 4.44
CA LEU A 104 -26.71 -4.71 4.71
C LEU A 104 -26.98 -4.48 6.21
N LYS A 105 -26.39 -3.41 6.75
CA LYS A 105 -26.58 -2.93 8.13
C LYS A 105 -27.37 -1.63 8.18
N GLY A 106 -27.20 -0.78 7.18
CA GLY A 106 -27.91 0.48 7.05
C GLY A 106 -27.78 1.05 5.65
N GLY A 107 -28.78 1.81 5.23
CA GLY A 107 -28.77 2.54 3.96
C GLY A 107 -29.59 3.81 4.10
N GLU A 108 -29.02 4.94 3.71
CA GLU A 108 -29.73 6.21 3.68
C GLU A 108 -29.29 7.07 2.51
N GLU A 109 -30.20 7.95 2.07
CA GLU A 109 -29.87 9.04 1.16
C GLU A 109 -30.19 10.36 1.86
N GLU A 110 -29.16 11.18 2.09
CA GLU A 110 -29.32 12.50 2.70
C GLU A 110 -28.37 13.51 2.07
N ASN A 111 -28.87 14.73 1.84
CA ASN A 111 -28.08 15.87 1.36
C ASN A 111 -27.30 15.61 0.04
N GLY A 112 -27.86 14.78 -0.84
CA GLY A 112 -27.23 14.41 -2.13
C GLY A 112 -26.19 13.29 -2.02
N PHE A 113 -26.09 12.64 -0.86
CA PHE A 113 -25.23 11.48 -0.64
C PHE A 113 -26.06 10.23 -0.43
N THR A 114 -25.63 9.14 -1.07
CA THR A 114 -26.07 7.78 -0.75
C THR A 114 -25.03 7.15 0.16
N ILE A 115 -25.47 6.65 1.30
CA ILE A 115 -24.64 5.98 2.30
C ILE A 115 -25.14 4.55 2.45
N LEU A 116 -24.25 3.58 2.29
CA LEU A 116 -24.53 2.16 2.54
C LEU A 116 -23.52 1.62 3.53
N GLU A 117 -24.00 0.90 4.54
CA GLU A 117 -23.20 0.18 5.52
C GLU A 117 -23.50 -1.30 5.45
N PHE A 118 -22.48 -2.13 5.35
CA PHE A 118 -22.63 -3.56 5.16
C PHE A 118 -21.44 -4.33 5.72
N SER A 119 -21.60 -5.64 5.88
CA SER A 119 -20.53 -6.51 6.40
C SER A 119 -20.46 -7.82 5.65
N ARG A 120 -19.27 -8.43 5.63
CA ARG A 120 -19.06 -9.77 5.07
C ARG A 120 -18.04 -10.54 5.91
N LYS A 121 -18.09 -11.88 5.86
CA LYS A 121 -17.04 -12.75 6.41
C LYS A 121 -15.77 -12.63 5.57
N TYR A 122 -14.59 -12.86 6.14
CA TYR A 122 -13.34 -12.85 5.37
C TYR A 122 -13.35 -13.88 4.25
N VAL A 123 -13.83 -15.09 4.56
CA VAL A 123 -13.98 -16.19 3.61
C VAL A 123 -15.39 -16.73 3.74
N THR A 124 -16.05 -16.92 2.60
CA THR A 124 -17.38 -17.52 2.53
C THR A 124 -17.29 -18.91 1.90
N CYS A 125 -18.39 -19.65 1.95
CA CYS A 125 -18.47 -20.98 1.32
C CYS A 125 -19.08 -20.91 -0.10
N ASP A 126 -19.19 -19.69 -0.65
CA ASP A 126 -19.67 -19.42 -2.00
C ASP A 126 -18.49 -19.39 -2.99
N GLY A 127 -18.68 -19.99 -4.16
CA GLY A 127 -17.68 -20.05 -5.24
C GLY A 127 -17.63 -18.82 -6.13
N TYR A 128 -18.60 -17.91 -6.03
CA TYR A 128 -18.64 -16.63 -6.74
C TYR A 128 -17.98 -15.49 -5.96
N ASP A 129 -17.71 -15.75 -4.68
CA ASP A 129 -17.15 -14.85 -3.72
C ASP A 129 -15.61 -14.86 -3.71
N LEU A 130 -15.01 -13.69 -3.56
CA LEU A 130 -13.55 -13.58 -3.42
C LEU A 130 -13.16 -13.53 -1.94
N PRO A 131 -12.16 -14.32 -1.50
CA PRO A 131 -11.70 -14.28 -0.12
C PRO A 131 -10.97 -12.95 0.15
N ILE A 132 -11.25 -12.37 1.32
CA ILE A 132 -10.57 -11.20 1.84
C ILE A 132 -9.43 -11.70 2.72
N MET A 133 -8.21 -11.63 2.19
CA MET A 133 -7.00 -12.07 2.87
C MET A 133 -6.16 -10.87 3.29
N ALA A 134 -5.14 -11.09 4.13
CA ALA A 134 -4.13 -10.08 4.45
C ALA A 134 -3.12 -9.92 3.29
N GLU A 135 -3.64 -9.63 2.11
CA GLU A 135 -2.94 -9.43 0.85
C GLU A 135 -3.53 -8.22 0.14
N THR A 136 -2.99 -7.85 -1.03
CA THR A 136 -3.58 -6.79 -1.84
C THR A 136 -4.95 -7.21 -2.38
N ALA A 137 -5.99 -6.48 -2.00
CA ALA A 137 -7.33 -6.58 -2.55
C ALA A 137 -7.51 -5.51 -3.64
N ARG A 138 -8.13 -5.88 -4.77
CA ARG A 138 -8.50 -4.91 -5.81
C ARG A 138 -9.96 -4.57 -5.66
N VAL A 139 -10.23 -3.45 -5.00
CA VAL A 139 -11.57 -2.92 -4.84
C VAL A 139 -12.02 -2.30 -6.15
N ILE A 140 -13.19 -2.69 -6.63
CA ILE A 140 -13.88 -2.02 -7.73
C ILE A 140 -15.09 -1.28 -7.18
N TRP A 141 -15.39 -0.14 -7.78
CA TRP A 141 -16.50 0.70 -7.36
C TRP A 141 -17.19 1.27 -8.59
N SER A 142 -18.48 1.57 -8.43
CA SER A 142 -19.27 2.23 -9.46
C SER A 142 -20.48 2.90 -8.84
N PHE A 143 -21.04 3.89 -9.52
CA PHE A 143 -22.32 4.45 -9.12
C PHE A 143 -23.02 5.09 -10.32
N HIS A 144 -24.33 5.24 -10.23
CA HIS A 144 -25.08 6.14 -11.09
C HIS A 144 -25.41 7.42 -10.33
N ALA A 145 -25.11 8.58 -10.92
CA ALA A 145 -25.16 9.85 -10.20
C ALA A 145 -26.56 10.20 -9.65
N THR A 146 -27.64 9.82 -10.34
CA THR A 146 -29.00 10.33 -10.04
C THR A 146 -30.15 9.34 -10.26
N THR A 147 -29.88 8.08 -10.57
CA THR A 147 -30.93 7.16 -11.05
C THR A 147 -30.78 5.81 -10.38
N ASP A 148 -31.86 5.36 -9.79
CA ASP A 148 -32.01 4.01 -9.26
C ASP A 148 -32.62 3.06 -10.30
N PRO A 149 -32.26 1.76 -10.26
CA PRO A 149 -32.96 0.74 -11.02
C PRO A 149 -34.43 0.67 -10.62
N THR A 150 -35.28 0.38 -11.60
CA THR A 150 -36.73 0.18 -11.35
C THR A 150 -37.09 -1.26 -10.99
N SER A 151 -36.11 -2.17 -11.05
CA SER A 151 -36.23 -3.59 -10.75
C SER A 151 -34.92 -4.14 -10.20
N GLU A 152 -34.97 -5.23 -9.45
CA GLU A 152 -33.80 -5.97 -8.98
C GLU A 152 -33.06 -6.67 -10.13
N VAL A 153 -33.74 -6.91 -11.26
CA VAL A 153 -33.13 -7.43 -12.48
C VAL A 153 -32.56 -6.24 -13.27
N LEU A 154 -31.24 -6.09 -13.21
CA LEU A 154 -30.53 -5.02 -13.89
C LEU A 154 -30.48 -5.23 -15.41
N THR A 155 -30.50 -4.12 -16.14
CA THR A 155 -30.40 -4.09 -17.59
C THR A 155 -29.28 -3.15 -18.03
N PHE A 156 -28.98 -3.12 -19.33
CA PHE A 156 -28.02 -2.14 -19.87
C PHE A 156 -28.48 -0.68 -19.72
N ALA A 157 -29.76 -0.43 -19.44
CA ALA A 157 -30.24 0.91 -19.12
C ALA A 157 -29.77 1.38 -17.74
N ASP A 158 -29.40 0.46 -16.84
CA ASP A 158 -28.97 0.72 -15.47
C ASP A 158 -27.44 0.84 -15.35
N ILE A 159 -26.73 1.06 -16.46
CA ILE A 159 -25.27 1.18 -16.49
C ILE A 159 -24.79 2.36 -15.62
N HIS A 160 -23.67 2.19 -14.92
CA HIS A 160 -23.09 3.22 -14.05
C HIS A 160 -22.72 4.49 -14.84
N SER A 161 -22.76 5.66 -14.19
CA SER A 161 -22.20 6.90 -14.76
C SER A 161 -20.72 7.06 -14.45
N HIS A 162 -20.25 6.51 -13.33
CA HIS A 162 -18.83 6.49 -12.93
C HIS A 162 -18.44 5.10 -12.43
N LYS A 163 -17.15 4.78 -12.60
CA LYS A 163 -16.55 3.56 -12.10
C LYS A 163 -15.05 3.72 -11.95
N GLY A 164 -14.45 2.85 -11.14
CA GLY A 164 -13.01 2.76 -11.00
C GLY A 164 -12.58 1.51 -10.26
N ALA A 165 -11.28 1.42 -10.04
CA ALA A 165 -10.66 0.38 -9.24
C ALA A 165 -9.52 0.97 -8.44
N LEU A 166 -9.29 0.45 -7.24
CA LEU A 166 -8.18 0.82 -6.37
C LEU A 166 -7.68 -0.44 -5.65
N SER A 167 -6.36 -0.62 -5.62
CA SER A 167 -5.72 -1.67 -4.83
C SER A 167 -5.53 -1.19 -3.40
N LEU A 168 -5.90 -2.01 -2.41
CA LEU A 168 -5.91 -1.70 -0.98
C LEU A 168 -5.51 -2.93 -0.16
N ASN A 169 -5.02 -2.74 1.07
CA ASN A 169 -4.86 -3.82 2.04
C ASN A 169 -6.01 -3.75 3.06
N LEU A 170 -7.04 -4.56 2.85
CA LEU A 170 -8.27 -4.51 3.66
C LEU A 170 -8.09 -5.06 5.09
N LEU A 171 -7.15 -6.00 5.28
CA LEU A 171 -6.84 -6.63 6.57
C LEU A 171 -5.43 -6.29 7.07
N GLY A 172 -4.90 -5.12 6.69
CA GLY A 172 -3.59 -4.64 7.17
C GLY A 172 -3.59 -4.39 8.68
N GLY A 173 -2.43 -4.53 9.32
CA GLY A 173 -2.29 -4.14 10.73
C GLY A 173 -2.52 -2.64 10.93
N LEU A 174 -2.93 -2.26 12.14
CA LEU A 174 -2.88 -0.88 12.58
C LEU A 174 -1.56 -0.64 13.31
N PRO A 175 -0.97 0.55 13.18
CA PRO A 175 0.29 0.87 13.87
C PRO A 175 0.18 0.89 15.39
N ASP A 176 -1.01 0.93 16.01
CA ASP A 176 -1.20 1.35 17.40
C ASP A 176 -0.47 2.69 17.68
N ALA A 177 -0.67 3.66 16.80
CA ALA A 177 0.05 4.93 16.83
C ALA A 177 -0.23 5.73 18.12
N ALA A 178 0.84 6.28 18.73
CA ALA A 178 0.70 7.24 19.81
C ALA A 178 0.05 8.54 19.31
N PRO A 179 -0.65 9.29 20.19
CA PRO A 179 -0.92 10.69 19.94
C PRO A 179 0.38 11.46 19.67
N ASP A 180 0.28 12.47 18.80
CA ASP A 180 1.41 13.33 18.45
C ASP A 180 2.04 13.95 19.71
N PRO A 181 3.36 13.79 19.92
CA PRO A 181 4.04 14.39 21.06
C PRO A 181 4.07 15.92 20.94
N GLN A 182 4.22 16.61 22.07
CA GLN A 182 4.24 18.08 22.09
C GLN A 182 5.42 18.69 21.32
N ASP A 183 6.53 17.96 21.20
CA ASP A 183 7.73 18.35 20.47
C ASP A 183 7.79 17.75 19.06
N LEU A 184 6.66 17.31 18.49
CA LEU A 184 6.60 16.83 17.11
C LEU A 184 6.95 17.96 16.14
N GLU A 185 7.99 17.74 15.36
CA GLU A 185 8.41 18.58 14.24
C GLU A 185 8.33 17.77 12.94
N TYR A 186 8.49 18.44 11.81
CA TYR A 186 8.60 17.77 10.52
C TYR A 186 9.71 18.37 9.65
N PHE A 187 10.25 17.54 8.78
CA PHE A 187 11.26 17.91 7.79
C PHE A 187 10.83 17.42 6.41
N ASP A 188 10.73 18.35 5.46
CA ASP A 188 10.42 18.06 4.07
C ASP A 188 11.72 17.95 3.27
N ILE A 189 12.00 16.76 2.76
CA ILE A 189 13.02 16.56 1.74
C ILE A 189 12.32 16.48 0.38
N LYS A 190 12.53 17.49 -0.46
CA LYS A 190 11.88 17.59 -1.78
C LYS A 190 12.77 18.24 -2.81
N VAL A 191 12.47 17.98 -4.07
CA VAL A 191 13.01 18.77 -5.18
C VAL A 191 12.20 20.07 -5.33
N ASP A 192 12.80 21.10 -5.90
CA ASP A 192 12.13 22.37 -6.17
C ASP A 192 12.03 22.66 -7.67
N ASN A 193 10.82 22.48 -8.21
CA ASN A 193 10.42 22.91 -9.54
C ASN A 193 11.36 22.44 -10.65
N ILE A 194 11.76 21.17 -10.57
CA ILE A 194 12.59 20.52 -11.60
C ILE A 194 11.73 20.17 -12.81
N VAL A 195 12.36 19.88 -13.94
CA VAL A 195 11.67 19.34 -15.13
C VAL A 195 11.90 17.84 -15.16
N ILE A 196 10.82 17.05 -15.17
CA ILE A 196 10.91 15.59 -15.28
C ILE A 196 11.60 15.25 -16.60
N PRO A 197 12.68 14.46 -16.60
CA PRO A 197 13.36 14.12 -17.84
C PRO A 197 12.47 13.35 -18.81
N LYS A 198 12.69 13.61 -20.10
CA LYS A 198 12.07 12.89 -21.22
C LYS A 198 12.73 11.52 -21.42
N LYS A 199 12.64 10.67 -20.42
CA LYS A 199 13.13 9.28 -20.41
C LYS A 199 12.02 8.38 -19.90
N ASP A 200 12.04 7.12 -20.31
CA ASP A 200 11.11 6.09 -19.81
C ASP A 200 11.19 5.99 -18.28
N THR A 201 12.41 5.91 -17.75
CA THR A 201 12.70 5.82 -16.32
C THR A 201 13.80 6.81 -15.95
N THR A 202 13.64 7.53 -14.84
CA THR A 202 14.68 8.39 -14.25
C THR A 202 14.76 8.17 -12.74
N TYR A 203 15.96 7.99 -12.21
CA TYR A 203 16.22 8.03 -10.77
C TYR A 203 16.87 9.37 -10.46
N TRP A 204 16.20 10.23 -9.71
CA TRP A 204 16.62 11.59 -9.43
C TRP A 204 17.12 11.72 -7.99
N CYS A 205 18.40 12.05 -7.82
CA CYS A 205 19.05 12.15 -6.52
C CYS A 205 19.18 13.61 -6.10
N SER A 206 18.63 13.98 -4.95
CA SER A 206 18.78 15.33 -4.36
C SER A 206 19.24 15.24 -2.92
N VAL A 207 20.22 16.07 -2.54
CA VAL A 207 20.81 16.08 -1.20
C VAL A 207 20.25 17.26 -0.40
N SER A 208 19.89 16.98 0.84
CA SER A 208 19.47 17.98 1.82
C SER A 208 20.25 17.81 3.12
N LYS A 209 20.36 18.90 3.86
CA LYS A 209 20.89 18.88 5.22
C LYS A 209 19.77 18.53 6.19
N VAL A 210 20.05 17.71 7.20
CA VAL A 210 19.08 17.49 8.30
C VAL A 210 18.86 18.80 9.06
N PRO A 211 17.70 18.98 9.73
CA PRO A 211 17.42 20.14 10.57
C PRO A 211 18.58 20.47 11.54
N ASP A 212 18.89 21.76 11.70
CA ASP A 212 20.05 22.21 12.50
C ASP A 212 19.98 21.75 13.97
N ASN A 213 18.78 21.57 14.52
CA ASN A 213 18.56 21.05 15.88
C ASN A 213 18.94 19.57 16.03
N LEU A 214 19.06 18.81 14.93
CA LEU A 214 19.45 17.41 14.88
C LEU A 214 20.94 17.19 14.56
N LEU A 215 21.73 18.25 14.30
CA LEU A 215 23.17 18.11 14.02
C LEU A 215 23.97 17.62 15.24
N ASN A 216 23.46 17.85 16.45
CA ASN A 216 24.11 17.45 17.71
C ASN A 216 23.17 16.65 18.63
N LYS A 217 22.06 16.15 18.09
CA LYS A 217 21.05 15.38 18.82
C LYS A 217 20.49 14.27 17.94
N THR A 218 19.98 13.23 18.56
CA THR A 218 19.18 12.22 17.88
C THR A 218 17.74 12.70 17.79
N GLY A 219 17.20 12.73 16.58
CA GLY A 219 15.76 12.78 16.33
C GLY A 219 15.23 11.37 16.13
N TYR A 220 13.93 11.19 16.33
CA TYR A 220 13.25 9.91 16.21
C TYR A 220 12.07 10.10 15.25
N ILE A 221 12.15 9.50 14.06
CA ILE A 221 11.08 9.54 13.07
C ILE A 221 9.93 8.68 13.58
N THR A 222 8.76 9.28 13.76
CA THR A 222 7.53 8.59 14.20
C THR A 222 6.57 8.38 13.05
N LYS A 223 6.71 9.12 11.96
CA LYS A 223 5.87 9.01 10.77
C LYS A 223 6.63 9.54 9.55
N PHE A 224 6.36 9.00 8.36
CA PHE A 224 6.78 9.60 7.10
C PHE A 224 5.75 9.36 5.99
N GLY A 225 5.79 10.18 4.95
CA GLY A 225 4.79 10.15 3.90
C GLY A 225 5.19 10.94 2.66
N PRO A 226 4.58 10.67 1.51
CA PRO A 226 4.93 11.32 0.26
C PRO A 226 4.42 12.77 0.23
N ILE A 227 5.13 13.62 -0.50
CA ILE A 227 4.64 14.91 -0.97
C ILE A 227 4.65 14.80 -2.49
N VAL A 228 3.49 14.55 -3.10
CA VAL A 228 3.38 14.45 -4.56
C VAL A 228 2.84 15.76 -5.11
N THR A 229 3.50 16.28 -6.15
CA THR A 229 3.00 17.45 -6.89
C THR A 229 1.68 17.09 -7.56
N GLU A 230 0.66 17.90 -7.35
CA GLU A 230 -0.67 17.68 -7.91
C GLU A 230 -0.61 17.43 -9.44
N GLY A 231 -1.19 16.32 -9.89
CA GLY A 231 -1.19 15.90 -11.29
C GLY A 231 0.02 15.06 -11.72
N ASN A 232 1.01 14.88 -10.84
CA ASN A 232 2.19 14.04 -11.10
C ASN A 232 2.11 12.65 -10.46
N ASP A 233 0.95 12.24 -9.94
CA ASP A 233 0.72 10.91 -9.34
C ASP A 233 1.07 9.77 -10.29
N ALA A 234 0.86 9.97 -11.59
CA ALA A 234 1.22 9.01 -12.63
C ALA A 234 2.72 8.98 -12.97
N HIS A 235 3.51 9.94 -12.46
CA HIS A 235 4.94 10.05 -12.71
C HIS A 235 5.79 9.63 -11.52
N VAL A 236 5.38 9.95 -10.30
CA VAL A 236 6.14 9.67 -9.07
C VAL A 236 5.91 8.22 -8.65
N HIS A 237 6.88 7.35 -8.94
CA HIS A 237 6.72 5.91 -8.73
C HIS A 237 7.24 5.44 -7.36
N HIS A 238 8.41 5.89 -6.92
CA HIS A 238 8.91 5.63 -5.57
C HIS A 238 9.89 6.71 -5.09
N LEU A 239 10.01 6.82 -3.76
CA LEU A 239 10.85 7.75 -3.04
C LEU A 239 11.64 6.96 -1.99
N VAL A 240 12.96 7.14 -1.95
CA VAL A 240 13.83 6.51 -0.93
C VAL A 240 14.73 7.57 -0.33
N VAL A 241 14.82 7.62 1.00
CA VAL A 241 15.67 8.58 1.72
C VAL A 241 16.81 7.85 2.41
N TYR A 242 18.03 8.26 2.12
CA TYR A 242 19.27 7.67 2.62
C TYR A 242 20.00 8.60 3.57
N ILE A 243 20.62 8.04 4.62
CA ILE A 243 21.67 8.72 5.38
C ILE A 243 22.98 8.58 4.61
N CYS A 244 23.65 9.71 4.39
CA CYS A 244 24.88 9.75 3.61
C CYS A 244 26.08 10.09 4.47
N SER A 245 27.18 9.34 4.29
CA SER A 245 28.50 9.67 4.81
C SER A 245 29.36 10.35 3.74
N GLY A 246 30.20 11.32 4.11
CA GLY A 246 31.14 11.96 3.19
C GLY A 246 30.52 13.00 2.24
N ILE A 247 29.29 13.42 2.52
CA ILE A 247 28.62 14.55 1.88
C ILE A 247 28.89 15.84 2.69
N ASN A 248 28.85 16.99 2.01
CA ASN A 248 28.99 18.32 2.60
C ASN A 248 28.09 19.33 1.87
N ASP A 249 28.03 20.57 2.39
CA ASP A 249 27.19 21.67 1.87
C ASP A 249 27.29 21.92 0.35
N SER A 250 28.41 21.59 -0.32
CA SER A 250 28.55 21.78 -1.78
C SER A 250 27.62 20.88 -2.60
N HIS A 251 27.13 19.79 -2.01
CA HIS A 251 26.26 18.83 -2.70
C HIS A 251 24.77 19.16 -2.54
N ILE A 252 24.41 20.08 -1.63
CA ILE A 252 23.00 20.45 -1.38
C ILE A 252 22.42 21.10 -2.63
N GLY A 253 21.20 20.70 -3.00
CA GLY A 253 20.44 21.35 -4.06
C GLY A 253 19.41 20.43 -4.71
N ASN A 254 18.88 20.90 -5.84
CA ASN A 254 17.83 20.19 -6.58
C ASN A 254 18.30 18.90 -7.25
N GLY A 255 19.58 18.55 -7.18
CA GLY A 255 20.04 17.25 -7.62
C GLY A 255 20.05 17.05 -9.13
N GLY A 256 20.02 15.79 -9.55
CA GLY A 256 20.04 15.37 -10.95
C GLY A 256 19.83 13.87 -11.10
N ASP A 257 19.93 13.37 -12.33
CA ASP A 257 19.85 11.93 -12.60
C ASP A 257 21.01 11.20 -11.90
N CYS A 258 20.67 10.29 -10.98
CA CYS A 258 21.61 9.50 -10.19
C CYS A 258 22.58 8.67 -11.05
N LYS A 259 22.19 8.38 -12.30
CA LYS A 259 22.96 7.59 -13.25
C LYS A 259 23.90 8.43 -14.11
N ASP A 260 23.81 9.76 -14.07
CA ASP A 260 24.71 10.62 -14.82
C ASP A 260 26.15 10.48 -14.29
N ASP A 261 27.11 10.27 -15.19
CA ASP A 261 28.53 10.19 -14.83
C ASP A 261 29.09 11.54 -14.38
N ALA A 262 28.40 12.65 -14.71
CA ALA A 262 28.69 13.96 -14.15
C ALA A 262 28.27 14.09 -12.67
N PHE A 263 27.44 13.17 -12.17
CA PHE A 263 26.98 13.21 -10.78
C PHE A 263 28.08 12.74 -9.83
N GLU A 264 28.35 13.53 -8.79
CA GLU A 264 29.50 13.31 -7.91
C GLU A 264 29.46 11.93 -7.26
N PHE A 265 30.62 11.25 -7.27
CA PHE A 265 30.76 9.87 -6.78
C PHE A 265 30.22 9.67 -5.35
N GLN A 266 30.35 10.68 -4.48
CA GLN A 266 29.90 10.58 -3.08
C GLN A 266 28.37 10.52 -2.97
N VAL A 267 27.65 11.26 -3.83
CA VAL A 267 26.20 11.21 -3.86
C VAL A 267 25.72 9.87 -4.43
N ARG A 268 26.36 9.40 -5.52
CA ARG A 268 26.07 8.06 -6.09
C ARG A 268 26.30 6.95 -5.08
N ARG A 269 27.36 7.05 -4.27
CA ARG A 269 27.68 6.08 -3.21
C ARG A 269 26.64 6.07 -2.09
N CYS A 270 25.90 7.16 -1.87
CA CYS A 270 24.86 7.20 -0.85
C CYS A 270 23.70 6.23 -1.13
N ARG A 271 23.45 5.87 -2.40
CA ARG A 271 22.48 4.83 -2.79
C ARG A 271 22.83 3.43 -2.28
N SER A 272 24.08 3.22 -1.86
CA SER A 272 24.54 2.00 -1.20
C SER A 272 24.63 2.15 0.34
N GLY A 273 24.11 3.26 0.88
CA GLY A 273 24.05 3.55 2.30
C GLY A 273 22.78 3.01 2.95
N THR A 274 22.55 3.39 4.20
CA THR A 274 21.32 3.05 4.94
C THR A 274 20.18 3.96 4.51
N PHE A 275 19.12 3.40 3.94
CA PHE A 275 17.86 4.13 3.81
C PHE A 275 17.06 4.09 5.11
N ILE A 276 16.30 5.16 5.36
CA ILE A 276 15.57 5.40 6.61
C ILE A 276 14.06 5.54 6.39
N ALA A 277 13.67 5.75 5.13
CA ALA A 277 12.28 5.83 4.72
C ALA A 277 12.19 5.46 3.24
N ALA A 278 11.16 4.70 2.89
CA ALA A 278 10.86 4.31 1.52
C ALA A 278 9.35 4.41 1.31
N TRP A 279 8.95 4.93 0.17
CA TRP A 279 7.55 5.02 -0.25
C TRP A 279 7.45 4.63 -1.72
N ALA A 280 6.34 4.00 -2.11
CA ALA A 280 6.07 3.68 -3.50
C ALA A 280 4.60 3.91 -3.84
N VAL A 281 4.31 3.93 -5.14
CA VAL A 281 2.99 4.22 -5.71
C VAL A 281 1.88 3.42 -5.02
N GLY A 282 0.80 4.12 -4.68
CA GLY A 282 -0.34 3.55 -3.96
C GLY A 282 -0.18 3.45 -2.44
N GLY A 283 1.02 3.66 -1.89
CA GLY A 283 1.21 3.72 -0.44
C GLY A 283 0.68 5.02 0.17
N GLU A 284 0.18 4.93 1.40
CA GLU A 284 -0.13 6.10 2.24
C GLU A 284 1.05 6.46 3.16
N ASP A 285 0.83 7.38 4.09
CA ASP A 285 1.79 7.66 5.16
C ASP A 285 2.06 6.39 5.99
N PHE A 286 3.31 6.18 6.39
CA PHE A 286 3.69 5.14 7.34
C PHE A 286 3.88 5.75 8.73
N THR A 287 3.25 5.16 9.74
CA THR A 287 3.35 5.60 11.15
C THR A 287 3.96 4.47 11.98
N TYR A 288 4.98 4.77 12.78
CA TYR A 288 5.57 3.78 13.67
C TYR A 288 4.66 3.51 14.88
N PRO A 289 4.73 2.30 15.48
CA PRO A 289 4.04 2.02 16.75
C PRO A 289 4.40 2.95 17.89
N ASP A 290 3.51 3.10 18.87
CA ASP A 290 3.66 4.06 19.98
C ASP A 290 4.96 3.91 20.77
N ASN A 291 5.49 2.69 20.87
CA ASN A 291 6.69 2.31 21.57
C ASN A 291 7.95 2.26 20.68
N VAL A 292 7.84 2.52 19.38
CA VAL A 292 8.93 2.41 18.39
C VAL A 292 9.13 3.72 17.63
N ALA A 293 10.38 4.08 17.32
CA ALA A 293 10.68 5.14 16.34
C ALA A 293 12.04 4.94 15.69
N TYR A 294 12.24 5.49 14.49
CA TYR A 294 13.52 5.34 13.77
C TYR A 294 14.52 6.44 14.17
N PRO A 295 15.67 6.12 14.78
CA PRO A 295 16.66 7.11 15.17
C PRO A 295 17.39 7.70 13.94
N PHE A 296 17.48 9.02 13.86
CA PHE A 296 18.22 9.74 12.82
C PHE A 296 18.80 11.06 13.35
N GLY A 297 19.63 11.73 12.55
CA GLY A 297 20.41 12.90 12.97
C GLY A 297 21.90 12.60 13.03
N GLY A 298 22.72 13.56 13.47
CA GLY A 298 24.18 13.40 13.51
C GLY A 298 24.90 13.95 12.26
N GLU A 299 25.54 13.08 11.45
CA GLU A 299 26.53 13.45 10.39
C GLU A 299 26.06 14.49 9.37
N GLY A 300 24.76 14.76 9.29
CA GLY A 300 24.25 16.07 8.86
C GLY A 300 23.56 16.12 7.51
N TYR A 301 23.59 15.04 6.71
CA TYR A 301 23.04 15.06 5.35
C TYR A 301 22.28 13.79 5.01
N ILE A 302 21.19 13.99 4.28
CA ILE A 302 20.37 12.92 3.73
C ILE A 302 20.17 13.15 2.23
N MET A 303 19.98 12.07 1.49
CA MET A 303 19.71 12.11 0.06
C MET A 303 18.38 11.45 -0.20
N MET A 304 17.55 12.10 -1.00
CA MET A 304 16.35 11.50 -1.57
C MET A 304 16.66 11.02 -2.98
N GLU A 305 16.29 9.78 -3.27
CA GLU A 305 16.17 9.21 -4.60
C GLU A 305 14.68 9.17 -4.97
N LEU A 306 14.31 9.92 -6.00
CA LEU A 306 12.97 10.00 -6.56
C LEU A 306 12.96 9.29 -7.92
N HIS A 307 12.23 8.19 -8.02
CA HIS A 307 12.04 7.47 -9.25
C HIS A 307 10.82 7.98 -10.01
N PHE A 308 11.08 8.53 -11.20
CA PHE A 308 10.06 8.90 -12.16
C PHE A 308 9.83 7.78 -13.18
N ASP A 309 8.57 7.37 -13.30
CA ASP A 309 8.08 6.53 -14.40
C ASP A 309 7.39 7.44 -15.45
N ASN A 310 7.98 7.54 -16.65
CA ASN A 310 7.48 8.40 -17.72
C ASN A 310 7.50 7.64 -19.07
N PRO A 311 6.73 6.55 -19.19
CA PRO A 311 6.75 5.69 -20.38
C PRO A 311 6.25 6.38 -21.65
N LYS A 312 5.43 7.43 -21.48
CA LYS A 312 4.97 8.28 -22.58
C LYS A 312 5.97 9.37 -22.97
N GLN A 313 7.08 9.51 -22.23
CA GLN A 313 8.12 10.51 -22.45
C GLN A 313 7.54 11.92 -22.60
N ILE A 314 6.62 12.26 -21.69
CA ILE A 314 6.01 13.59 -21.61
C ILE A 314 7.11 14.60 -21.24
N GLU A 315 7.09 15.75 -21.90
CA GLU A 315 8.10 16.80 -21.77
C GLU A 315 7.48 18.05 -21.15
N GLY A 316 8.26 18.79 -20.35
CA GLY A 316 7.85 20.06 -19.75
C GLY A 316 7.04 19.93 -18.46
N THR A 317 6.74 18.70 -18.01
CA THR A 317 6.17 18.45 -16.68
C THR A 317 7.13 18.93 -15.61
N ARG A 318 6.63 19.76 -14.69
CA ARG A 318 7.39 20.29 -13.57
C ARG A 318 7.01 19.58 -12.29
N ASP A 319 7.99 19.36 -11.42
CA ASP A 319 7.81 18.59 -10.21
C ASP A 319 8.54 19.22 -9.02
N SER A 320 7.87 19.23 -7.87
CA SER A 320 8.39 19.61 -6.56
C SER A 320 8.10 18.53 -5.50
N SER A 321 8.08 17.27 -5.94
CA SER A 321 7.70 16.14 -5.09
C SER A 321 8.83 15.76 -4.13
N GLY A 322 8.49 14.99 -3.11
CA GLY A 322 9.44 14.54 -2.10
C GLY A 322 8.78 13.75 -0.99
N MET A 323 9.34 13.84 0.21
CA MET A 323 8.86 13.12 1.38
C MET A 323 8.90 14.02 2.61
N ARG A 324 7.89 13.89 3.46
CA ARG A 324 7.86 14.48 4.80
C ARG A 324 8.25 13.44 5.83
N LEU A 325 9.17 13.81 6.72
CA LEU A 325 9.55 13.04 7.89
C LEU A 325 9.06 13.78 9.13
N TRP A 326 8.15 13.18 9.90
CA TRP A 326 7.75 13.70 11.21
C TRP A 326 8.61 13.07 12.28
N TYR A 327 9.15 13.90 13.18
CA TYR A 327 10.08 13.45 14.20
C TYR A 327 9.90 14.18 15.53
N THR A 328 10.37 13.53 16.59
CA THR A 328 10.49 14.08 17.95
C THR A 328 11.94 13.96 18.43
N THR A 329 12.31 14.71 19.47
CA THR A 329 13.60 14.51 20.17
C THR A 329 13.45 13.63 21.41
N THR A 330 12.22 13.20 21.72
CA THR A 330 11.90 12.29 22.82
C THR A 330 12.06 10.84 22.35
N PRO A 331 12.95 10.04 22.99
CA PRO A 331 13.13 8.65 22.62
C PRO A 331 11.86 7.83 22.90
N ARG A 332 11.63 6.80 22.08
CA ARG A 332 10.65 5.73 22.35
C ARG A 332 11.32 4.56 23.08
N GLU A 333 10.56 3.52 23.40
CA GLU A 333 11.08 2.35 24.12
C GLU A 333 12.09 1.57 23.26
N TYR A 334 11.83 1.47 21.96
CA TYR A 334 12.65 0.72 21.00
C TYR A 334 13.05 1.57 19.79
N ASP A 335 14.30 1.42 19.37
CA ASP A 335 14.79 1.95 18.10
C ASP A 335 14.36 1.03 16.95
N ALA A 336 13.75 1.59 15.91
CA ALA A 336 13.48 0.87 14.69
C ALA A 336 14.75 0.67 13.85
N GLY A 337 14.79 -0.44 13.11
CA GLY A 337 15.76 -0.67 12.04
C GLY A 337 15.05 -1.21 10.81
N ILE A 338 15.69 -1.07 9.65
CA ILE A 338 15.22 -1.66 8.40
C ILE A 338 16.17 -2.79 8.01
N PHE A 339 15.59 -3.94 7.69
CA PHE A 339 16.33 -5.14 7.29
C PHE A 339 15.85 -5.62 5.93
N GLU A 340 16.73 -5.57 4.94
CA GLU A 340 16.42 -6.01 3.58
C GLU A 340 16.75 -7.49 3.37
N VAL A 341 15.78 -8.23 2.82
CA VAL A 341 15.99 -9.58 2.31
C VAL A 341 15.68 -9.58 0.84
N GLY A 342 16.63 -9.98 0.00
CA GLY A 342 16.40 -9.95 -1.44
C GLY A 342 17.59 -10.39 -2.26
N TYR A 343 17.40 -10.33 -3.57
CA TYR A 343 18.48 -10.59 -4.52
C TYR A 343 19.27 -9.33 -4.79
N PHE A 344 20.59 -9.45 -4.80
CA PHE A 344 21.44 -8.37 -5.34
C PHE A 344 21.07 -8.08 -6.78
N ILE A 345 21.02 -6.79 -7.11
CA ILE A 345 20.77 -6.29 -8.45
C ILE A 345 21.91 -6.75 -9.37
N GLY A 346 21.60 -7.47 -10.43
CA GLY A 346 22.59 -7.99 -11.35
C GLY A 346 22.07 -9.06 -12.31
N VAL A 347 22.90 -9.38 -13.30
CA VAL A 347 22.59 -10.30 -14.40
C VAL A 347 22.50 -11.78 -13.99
N ASN A 348 22.80 -12.10 -12.74
CA ASN A 348 22.82 -13.48 -12.24
C ASN A 348 21.43 -14.00 -11.87
N HIS A 349 20.46 -13.11 -11.64
CA HIS A 349 19.07 -13.48 -11.41
C HIS A 349 18.31 -13.36 -12.74
N VAL A 350 18.01 -14.52 -13.34
CA VAL A 350 17.43 -14.63 -14.68
C VAL A 350 16.04 -15.24 -14.59
N ILE A 351 15.06 -14.53 -15.15
CA ILE A 351 13.68 -15.00 -15.28
C ILE A 351 13.45 -15.36 -16.75
N PRO A 352 13.07 -16.61 -17.07
CA PRO A 352 12.85 -17.03 -18.45
C PRO A 352 11.66 -16.31 -19.09
N PRO A 353 11.68 -16.12 -20.43
CA PRO A 353 10.54 -15.59 -21.17
C PRO A 353 9.34 -16.53 -21.11
N ASN A 354 8.16 -16.00 -21.37
CA ASN A 354 6.91 -16.73 -21.55
C ASN A 354 6.55 -17.73 -20.43
N SER A 355 6.85 -17.35 -19.18
CA SER A 355 6.54 -18.17 -18.00
C SER A 355 5.26 -17.68 -17.32
N GLN A 356 4.33 -18.59 -17.05
CA GLN A 356 3.07 -18.26 -16.37
C GLN A 356 3.29 -17.97 -14.89
N ASN A 357 4.16 -18.75 -14.25
CA ASN A 357 4.52 -18.63 -12.85
C ASN A 357 5.93 -19.19 -12.61
N PHE A 358 6.95 -18.34 -12.70
CA PHE A 358 8.34 -18.69 -12.40
C PHE A 358 8.69 -18.21 -10.99
N VAL A 359 9.25 -19.09 -10.16
CA VAL A 359 9.54 -18.79 -8.75
C VAL A 359 11.03 -18.70 -8.53
N THR A 360 11.47 -17.65 -7.85
CA THR A 360 12.83 -17.55 -7.33
C THR A 360 12.83 -17.39 -5.82
N GLN A 361 13.95 -17.78 -5.20
CA GLN A 361 14.08 -17.92 -3.75
C GLN A 361 15.41 -17.37 -3.27
N CYS A 362 15.38 -16.32 -2.44
CA CYS A 362 16.54 -15.83 -1.72
C CYS A 362 16.49 -16.32 -0.27
N ILE A 363 17.61 -16.82 0.24
CA ILE A 363 17.71 -17.38 1.59
C ILE A 363 18.71 -16.56 2.37
N LEU A 364 18.26 -15.99 3.49
CA LEU A 364 19.12 -15.54 4.57
C LEU A 364 19.33 -16.72 5.52
N PRO A 365 20.52 -17.35 5.50
CA PRO A 365 20.75 -18.54 6.30
C PRO A 365 20.92 -18.20 7.79
N ASP A 366 20.75 -19.21 8.63
CA ASP A 366 20.90 -19.13 10.09
C ASP A 366 22.27 -18.57 10.51
N GLN A 367 23.33 -18.80 9.75
CA GLN A 367 24.66 -18.27 10.07
C GLN A 367 24.73 -16.73 9.99
N CYS A 368 23.83 -16.11 9.24
CA CYS A 368 23.69 -14.65 9.19
C CYS A 368 22.86 -14.14 10.37
N THR A 369 21.68 -14.72 10.61
CA THR A 369 20.79 -14.31 11.71
C THR A 369 21.37 -14.61 13.09
N ASN A 370 22.24 -15.61 13.23
CA ASN A 370 22.98 -15.89 14.46
C ASN A 370 23.80 -14.71 14.99
N LYS A 371 24.07 -13.71 14.13
CA LYS A 371 24.77 -12.47 14.50
C LYS A 371 23.83 -11.37 14.96
N PHE A 372 22.51 -11.58 14.86
CA PHE A 372 21.53 -10.60 15.29
C PHE A 372 21.69 -10.34 16.78
N LYS A 373 21.47 -9.08 17.13
CA LYS A 373 21.34 -8.60 18.49
C LYS A 373 20.05 -7.80 18.56
N PRO A 374 19.28 -7.91 19.65
CA PRO A 374 19.60 -8.61 20.91
C PRO A 374 19.43 -10.15 20.85
N GLU A 375 19.81 -10.87 21.91
CA GLU A 375 19.84 -12.37 21.93
C GLU A 375 18.45 -13.02 21.95
N ASP A 376 17.46 -12.28 22.43
CA ASP A 376 16.04 -12.61 22.38
C ASP A 376 15.41 -12.41 20.99
N GLY A 377 16.12 -11.73 20.09
CA GLY A 377 15.73 -11.56 18.68
C GLY A 377 15.28 -10.15 18.32
N ILE A 378 14.86 -9.98 17.07
CA ILE A 378 14.23 -8.76 16.58
C ILE A 378 12.73 -8.98 16.42
N HIS A 379 11.96 -7.91 16.57
CA HIS A 379 10.52 -7.91 16.43
C HIS A 379 10.15 -7.23 15.12
N ALA A 380 9.76 -8.01 14.12
CA ALA A 380 9.23 -7.48 12.87
C ALA A 380 7.78 -7.05 13.12
N PHE A 381 7.49 -5.77 12.92
CA PHE A 381 6.15 -5.19 13.08
C PHE A 381 5.57 -4.65 11.76
N ALA A 382 6.39 -4.53 10.72
CA ALA A 382 5.98 -4.11 9.39
C ALA A 382 6.87 -4.75 8.31
N ASN A 383 6.36 -4.84 7.08
CA ASN A 383 7.08 -5.34 5.92
C ASN A 383 6.75 -4.53 4.66
N PHE A 384 7.70 -4.46 3.73
CA PHE A 384 7.55 -3.78 2.46
C PHE A 384 8.01 -4.71 1.32
N PHE A 385 7.07 -5.22 0.54
CA PHE A 385 7.39 -6.00 -0.65
C PHE A 385 7.64 -5.11 -1.86
N HIS A 386 8.64 -5.47 -2.66
CA HIS A 386 9.00 -4.75 -3.86
C HIS A 386 9.40 -5.70 -5.00
N THR A 387 8.78 -5.52 -6.16
CA THR A 387 9.24 -6.06 -7.45
C THR A 387 8.98 -5.05 -8.56
N HIS A 388 9.51 -5.30 -9.76
CA HIS A 388 9.10 -4.63 -10.99
C HIS A 388 7.87 -5.30 -11.62
N LEU A 389 7.48 -4.81 -12.81
CA LEU A 389 6.25 -5.16 -13.55
C LEU A 389 5.90 -6.65 -13.68
N VAL A 390 6.90 -7.54 -13.73
CA VAL A 390 6.65 -8.98 -13.94
C VAL A 390 6.47 -9.77 -12.65
N GLY A 391 6.73 -9.16 -11.48
CA GLY A 391 6.44 -9.77 -10.20
C GLY A 391 4.95 -9.64 -9.87
N HIS A 392 4.36 -10.72 -9.37
CA HIS A 392 2.92 -10.79 -9.09
C HIS A 392 2.59 -11.50 -7.78
N GLY A 393 3.60 -11.82 -6.97
CA GLY A 393 3.41 -12.38 -5.64
C GLY A 393 4.74 -12.49 -4.91
N LEU A 394 4.72 -12.32 -3.59
CA LEU A 394 5.86 -12.55 -2.71
C LEU A 394 5.43 -13.23 -1.41
N THR A 395 6.33 -14.05 -0.86
CA THR A 395 6.18 -14.64 0.47
C THR A 395 7.50 -14.53 1.22
N LEU A 396 7.46 -14.01 2.46
CA LEU A 396 8.61 -13.96 3.35
C LEU A 396 8.47 -15.06 4.41
N GLN A 397 9.07 -16.21 4.15
CA GLN A 397 8.96 -17.39 4.99
C GLN A 397 9.89 -17.31 6.20
N HIS A 398 9.42 -17.89 7.31
CA HIS A 398 10.15 -17.99 8.56
C HIS A 398 10.40 -19.45 8.89
N ILE A 399 11.66 -19.83 9.05
CA ILE A 399 12.06 -21.21 9.31
C ILE A 399 12.92 -21.22 10.57
N ARG A 400 12.67 -22.15 11.48
CA ARG A 400 13.41 -22.29 12.75
C ARG A 400 13.92 -23.71 12.91
N TYR A 401 15.12 -23.86 13.48
CA TYR A 401 15.61 -25.17 13.88
C TYR A 401 15.01 -25.58 15.23
N ASN A 402 14.32 -26.72 15.24
CA ASN A 402 13.76 -27.34 16.42
C ASN A 402 14.74 -28.39 16.96
N SER A 403 15.41 -28.06 18.06
CA SER A 403 16.43 -28.92 18.68
C SER A 403 15.87 -30.14 19.39
N GLU A 404 14.58 -30.18 19.74
CA GLU A 404 13.95 -31.34 20.36
C GLU A 404 13.71 -32.46 19.35
N CYS A 405 13.35 -32.07 18.12
CA CYS A 405 13.04 -32.97 17.03
C CYS A 405 14.20 -33.15 16.03
N ASP A 406 15.27 -32.35 16.14
CA ASP A 406 16.41 -32.29 15.21
C ASP A 406 15.97 -32.04 13.75
N VAL A 407 15.07 -31.08 13.55
CA VAL A 407 14.53 -30.71 12.24
C VAL A 407 14.38 -29.20 12.09
N TYR A 408 14.39 -28.71 10.85
CA TYR A 408 13.93 -27.36 10.54
C TYR A 408 12.41 -27.39 10.34
N GLU A 409 11.70 -26.52 11.03
CA GLU A 409 10.26 -26.32 10.91
C GLU A 409 9.98 -24.97 10.21
N GLU A 410 9.06 -24.98 9.25
CA GLU A 410 8.50 -23.76 8.68
C GLU A 410 7.42 -23.25 9.64
N LEU A 411 7.63 -22.04 10.17
CA LEU A 411 6.66 -21.32 10.97
C LEU A 411 5.68 -20.57 10.04
N GLU A 412 4.69 -19.90 10.61
CA GLU A 412 3.88 -18.95 9.84
C GLU A 412 4.80 -17.94 9.13
N PRO A 413 4.55 -17.62 7.85
CA PRO A 413 5.32 -16.60 7.14
C PRO A 413 5.30 -15.27 7.89
N ILE A 414 6.42 -14.53 7.85
CA ILE A 414 6.49 -13.16 8.39
C ILE A 414 5.48 -12.27 7.66
N ASP A 415 5.41 -12.41 6.34
CA ASP A 415 4.41 -11.73 5.51
C ASP A 415 4.17 -12.50 4.20
N ASN A 416 3.01 -12.31 3.59
CA ASN A 416 2.60 -12.96 2.35
C ASN A 416 1.67 -12.05 1.54
N ASN A 417 1.97 -11.87 0.26
CA ASN A 417 1.12 -11.15 -0.68
C ASN A 417 1.17 -11.82 -2.06
N LEU A 418 0.28 -12.79 -2.31
CA LEU A 418 0.19 -13.50 -3.58
C LEU A 418 -0.67 -12.76 -4.61
N GLN A 419 -1.36 -11.70 -4.19
CA GLN A 419 -2.11 -10.77 -5.03
C GLN A 419 -1.35 -9.47 -5.31
N TYR A 420 -0.03 -9.44 -5.09
CA TYR A 420 0.82 -8.26 -5.23
C TYR A 420 0.54 -7.48 -6.53
N ASP A 421 0.42 -6.17 -6.41
CA ASP A 421 0.24 -5.24 -7.51
C ASP A 421 1.42 -4.28 -7.57
N PHE A 422 2.13 -4.26 -8.71
CA PHE A 422 3.23 -3.34 -8.92
C PHE A 422 2.81 -1.87 -8.75
N ASN A 423 1.56 -1.53 -9.08
CA ASN A 423 1.05 -0.16 -8.95
C ASN A 423 0.49 0.14 -7.56
N PHE A 424 0.64 -0.78 -6.60
CA PHE A 424 0.26 -0.58 -5.21
C PHE A 424 1.27 -1.26 -4.28
N GLN A 425 2.21 -0.45 -3.80
CA GLN A 425 3.32 -0.86 -2.96
C GLN A 425 3.31 -0.03 -1.69
N GLN A 426 2.82 -0.62 -0.61
CA GLN A 426 2.71 0.02 0.71
C GLN A 426 3.49 -0.77 1.75
N ILE A 427 4.04 -0.05 2.73
CA ILE A 427 4.55 -0.69 3.95
C ILE A 427 3.37 -1.13 4.79
N ASN A 428 3.25 -2.44 5.01
CA ASN A 428 2.17 -3.02 5.77
C ASN A 428 2.61 -3.30 7.19
N HIS A 429 1.83 -2.81 8.16
CA HIS A 429 1.91 -3.32 9.52
C HIS A 429 1.48 -4.78 9.51
N LEU A 430 2.28 -5.62 10.17
CA LEU A 430 1.93 -7.00 10.39
C LEU A 430 0.77 -7.06 11.38
N ARG A 431 -0.17 -7.99 11.18
CA ARG A 431 -1.31 -8.19 12.09
C ARG A 431 -0.87 -8.56 13.50
N GLN A 432 0.29 -9.20 13.61
CA GLN A 432 0.97 -9.54 14.85
C GLN A 432 2.46 -9.39 14.63
N GLU A 433 3.17 -8.88 15.64
CA GLU A 433 4.62 -8.83 15.59
C GLU A 433 5.22 -10.24 15.52
N VAL A 434 6.24 -10.40 14.68
CA VAL A 434 6.92 -11.67 14.48
C VAL A 434 8.33 -11.60 15.06
N THR A 435 8.62 -12.47 16.03
CA THR A 435 9.95 -12.55 16.65
C THR A 435 10.89 -13.43 15.84
N VAL A 436 11.87 -12.79 15.18
CA VAL A 436 12.98 -13.47 14.50
C VAL A 436 14.14 -13.61 15.47
N LYS A 437 14.47 -14.84 15.84
CA LYS A 437 15.54 -15.17 16.78
C LYS A 437 16.88 -15.39 16.07
N PRO A 438 18.01 -15.21 16.76
CA PRO A 438 19.30 -15.64 16.25
C PRO A 438 19.27 -17.14 15.90
N GLY A 439 19.68 -17.47 14.67
CA GLY A 439 19.68 -18.84 14.16
C GLY A 439 18.43 -19.22 13.37
N ASP A 440 17.45 -18.33 13.23
CA ASP A 440 16.35 -18.52 12.29
C ASP A 440 16.79 -18.35 10.83
N ILE A 441 16.08 -18.96 9.90
CA ILE A 441 16.25 -18.77 8.46
C ILE A 441 15.08 -17.92 7.96
N ILE A 442 15.40 -16.88 7.19
CA ILE A 442 14.39 -16.09 6.47
C ILE A 442 14.53 -16.39 4.98
N GLN A 443 13.42 -16.73 4.32
CA GLN A 443 13.42 -17.05 2.91
C GLN A 443 12.40 -16.20 2.16
N LEU A 444 12.86 -15.36 1.23
CA LEU A 444 12.00 -14.62 0.32
C LEU A 444 11.74 -15.45 -0.94
N LYS A 445 10.46 -15.73 -1.21
CA LYS A 445 9.99 -16.30 -2.48
C LYS A 445 9.36 -15.20 -3.32
N CYS A 446 9.77 -15.07 -4.57
CA CYS A 446 9.19 -14.14 -5.54
C CYS A 446 8.59 -14.92 -6.70
N PHE A 447 7.36 -14.57 -7.07
CA PHE A 447 6.61 -15.20 -8.15
C PHE A 447 6.54 -14.25 -9.35
N TYR A 448 6.95 -14.71 -10.53
CA TYR A 448 7.03 -13.90 -11.74
C TYR A 448 6.18 -14.45 -12.89
N ARG A 449 5.59 -13.54 -13.67
CA ARG A 449 4.84 -13.82 -14.89
C ARG A 449 5.44 -13.03 -16.05
N THR A 450 5.93 -13.75 -17.06
CA THR A 450 6.60 -13.18 -18.26
C THR A 450 5.91 -13.61 -19.56
N VAL A 451 4.63 -13.98 -19.49
CA VAL A 451 3.80 -14.31 -20.67
C VAL A 451 3.84 -13.14 -21.66
N GLY A 452 4.16 -13.43 -22.93
CA GLY A 452 4.29 -12.43 -23.98
C GLY A 452 5.67 -11.75 -24.08
N PHE A 453 6.60 -12.01 -23.15
CA PHE A 453 7.99 -11.57 -23.28
C PHE A 453 8.76 -12.57 -24.14
N GLU A 454 9.53 -12.07 -25.12
CA GLU A 454 10.34 -12.92 -26.02
C GLU A 454 11.75 -13.21 -25.48
N ASN A 455 12.28 -12.30 -24.65
CA ASN A 455 13.63 -12.37 -24.09
C ASN A 455 13.61 -12.64 -22.58
N VAL A 456 14.74 -13.13 -22.07
CA VAL A 456 14.96 -13.26 -20.62
C VAL A 456 14.86 -11.90 -19.93
N THR A 457 14.31 -11.90 -18.72
CA THR A 457 14.26 -10.72 -17.85
C THR A 457 15.35 -10.85 -16.78
N PHE A 458 16.11 -9.78 -16.56
CA PHE A 458 17.14 -9.70 -15.53
C PHE A 458 16.71 -8.74 -14.42
N VAL A 459 17.18 -8.98 -13.20
CA VAL A 459 17.02 -8.01 -12.10
C VAL A 459 18.03 -6.87 -12.27
N ARG A 460 17.54 -5.67 -12.58
CA ARG A 460 18.33 -4.44 -12.79
C ARG A 460 17.53 -3.22 -12.34
N GLU A 461 18.22 -2.16 -11.96
CA GLU A 461 17.64 -0.80 -11.96
C GLU A 461 17.43 -0.41 -13.43
N ASN A 462 16.19 -0.32 -13.90
CA ASN A 462 15.88 -0.13 -15.33
C ASN A 462 16.61 1.04 -15.98
#